data_AF-A0A953SFJ1-F1
#
_entry.id   AF-A0A953SFJ1-F1
#
_cell.length_a   1.000
_cell.length_b   1.000
_cell.length_c   1.000
_cell.angle_alpha   90.00
_cell.angle_beta   90.00
_cell.angle_gamma   90.00
#
_symmetry.space_group_name_H-M   'P 1'
#
loop_
_entity.id
_entity.type
_entity.pdbx_description
1 polymer ?
#
loop_
_entity_poly.entity_id
_entity_poly.type
_entity_poly.pdbx_seq_one_letter_code
_entity_poly.pdbx_strand_id
1 'polypeptide(L)'
;MNRIDLGRVFCVGVRGVSPDDPLLRQDLAACAAAGVGGVILFDIDVPAWNERVSRGDDHRAAAAACPRNIESPEQLRRLTTFIKSQLGEHTMICVDQEGGPTSRLGASHSFDPGPDAHHFAAMDIERRRAEANRQAAQLAAAGIGVNLAPCVDLSIEPGSSIIAGQGRSFGAVPEIVVENARIVLEAHAAHGVGACLKHFPGHGSVTGDSHHGAVDITK
;
A
#
# COMPACT_ATOMS: atom_id res chain seq x y z
N MET A 1 17.94 -33.02 4.38
CA MET A 1 16.55 -32.54 4.57
C MET A 1 16.57 -31.04 4.35
N ASN A 2 15.98 -30.53 3.26
CA ASN A 2 15.88 -29.08 3.07
C ASN A 2 14.96 -28.53 4.16
N ARG A 3 15.52 -27.74 5.07
CA ARG A 3 14.74 -27.07 6.12
C ARG A 3 13.89 -26.01 5.42
N ILE A 4 12.57 -26.10 5.54
CA ILE A 4 11.67 -25.06 5.06
C ILE A 4 11.98 -23.80 5.86
N ASP A 5 12.37 -22.73 5.17
CA ASP A 5 12.60 -21.42 5.78
C ASP A 5 11.24 -20.72 5.97
N LEU A 6 10.58 -21.03 7.09
CA LEU A 6 9.25 -20.51 7.39
C LEU A 6 9.22 -18.98 7.49
N GLY A 7 10.35 -18.31 7.75
CA GLY A 7 10.40 -16.84 7.74
C GLY A 7 9.98 -16.26 6.40
N ARG A 8 10.31 -16.94 5.31
CA ARG A 8 10.08 -16.45 3.94
C ARG A 8 8.62 -16.32 3.55
N VAL A 9 7.70 -16.94 4.30
CA VAL A 9 6.26 -16.79 4.06
C VAL A 9 5.65 -15.57 4.77
N PHE A 10 6.42 -14.87 5.60
CA PHE A 10 5.95 -13.70 6.32
C PHE A 10 6.36 -12.39 5.63
N CYS A 11 5.45 -11.43 5.66
CA CYS A 11 5.69 -10.02 5.40
C CYS A 11 5.26 -9.23 6.64
N VAL A 12 6.16 -8.43 7.21
CA VAL A 12 5.94 -7.78 8.52
C VAL A 12 6.12 -6.26 8.44
N GLY A 13 5.35 -5.52 9.24
CA GLY A 13 5.58 -4.08 9.40
C GLY A 13 6.78 -3.81 10.29
N VAL A 14 7.54 -2.76 9.98
CA VAL A 14 8.65 -2.26 10.81
C VAL A 14 8.42 -0.81 11.22
N ARG A 15 9.11 -0.35 12.28
CA ARG A 15 9.03 1.05 12.74
C ARG A 15 10.32 1.81 12.44
N GLY A 16 10.19 3.12 12.25
CA GLY A 16 11.29 4.05 12.07
C GLY A 16 11.45 4.57 10.64
N VAL A 17 12.05 5.76 10.55
CA VAL A 17 12.21 6.55 9.31
C VAL A 17 13.66 6.63 8.84
N SER A 18 14.63 6.28 9.70
CA SER A 18 16.05 6.46 9.42
C SER A 18 16.86 5.25 9.86
N PRO A 19 17.98 4.92 9.18
CA PRO A 19 18.92 3.91 9.65
C PRO A 19 19.42 4.13 11.09
N ASP A 20 19.40 5.36 11.60
CA ASP A 20 19.85 5.67 12.96
C ASP A 20 18.79 5.37 14.03
N ASP A 21 17.58 4.99 13.63
CA ASP A 21 16.50 4.65 14.55
C ASP A 21 16.79 3.31 15.26
N PRO A 22 16.89 3.29 16.61
CA PRO A 22 17.17 2.06 17.36
C PRO A 22 16.03 1.03 17.25
N LEU A 23 14.78 1.47 17.12
CA LEU A 23 13.64 0.56 16.95
C LEU A 23 13.68 -0.11 15.57
N LEU A 24 14.02 0.65 14.52
CA LEU A 24 14.21 0.06 13.19
C LEU A 24 15.30 -1.00 13.20
N ARG A 25 16.45 -0.70 13.83
CA ARG A 25 17.56 -1.67 13.92
C ARG A 25 17.16 -2.93 14.68
N GLN A 26 16.39 -2.78 15.77
CA GLN A 26 15.85 -3.90 16.53
C GLN A 26 14.89 -4.75 15.68
N ASP A 27 13.95 -4.12 14.98
CA ASP A 27 12.99 -4.80 14.11
C ASP A 27 13.69 -5.56 12.97
N LEU A 28 14.67 -4.92 12.31
CA LEU A 28 15.43 -5.54 11.22
C LEU A 28 16.31 -6.69 11.71
N ALA A 29 16.91 -6.59 12.90
CA ALA A 29 17.66 -7.70 13.49
C ALA A 29 16.75 -8.91 13.78
N ALA A 30 15.53 -8.67 14.27
CA ALA A 30 14.54 -9.73 14.47
C ALA A 30 14.08 -10.34 13.13
N CYS A 31 13.85 -9.51 12.10
CA CYS A 31 13.50 -9.97 10.76
C CYS A 31 14.60 -10.84 10.15
N ALA A 32 15.87 -10.42 10.28
CA ALA A 32 17.03 -11.16 9.80
C ALA A 32 17.18 -12.51 10.52
N ALA A 33 17.04 -12.53 11.85
CA ALA A 33 17.11 -13.75 12.64
C ALA A 33 15.98 -14.75 12.28
N ALA A 34 14.80 -14.24 11.92
CA ALA A 34 13.66 -15.06 11.52
C ALA A 34 13.68 -15.45 10.03
N GLY A 35 14.53 -14.84 9.19
CA GLY A 35 14.56 -15.09 7.75
C GLY A 35 13.35 -14.55 6.99
N VAL A 36 12.80 -13.42 7.43
CA VAL A 36 11.56 -12.84 6.87
C VAL A 36 11.64 -12.60 5.36
N GLY A 37 10.55 -12.91 4.64
CA GLY A 37 10.49 -12.77 3.18
C GLY A 37 10.30 -11.33 2.69
N GLY A 38 9.62 -10.50 3.48
CA GLY A 38 9.42 -9.10 3.14
C GLY A 38 9.04 -8.20 4.32
N VAL A 39 9.06 -6.90 4.07
CA VAL A 39 8.57 -5.88 4.99
C VAL A 39 7.52 -5.02 4.30
N ILE A 40 6.55 -4.53 5.07
CA ILE A 40 5.55 -3.57 4.60
C ILE A 40 5.76 -2.22 5.30
N LEU A 41 5.77 -1.14 4.52
CA LEU A 41 5.98 0.22 4.98
C LEU A 41 4.65 0.99 5.03
N PHE A 42 4.53 1.86 6.02
CA PHE A 42 3.36 2.72 6.25
C PHE A 42 3.80 4.18 6.40
N ASP A 43 2.92 5.11 6.09
CA ASP A 43 3.10 6.54 6.31
C ASP A 43 2.75 6.95 7.75
N ILE A 44 1.73 6.33 8.34
CA ILE A 44 1.17 6.68 9.65
C ILE A 44 1.16 5.47 10.61
N ASP A 45 1.46 5.70 11.89
CA ASP A 45 1.19 4.71 12.95
C ASP A 45 -0.29 4.77 13.34
N VAL A 46 -1.10 3.90 12.71
CA VAL A 46 -2.56 3.85 12.88
C VAL A 46 -3.00 3.69 14.34
N PRO A 47 -2.40 2.83 15.18
CA PRO A 47 -2.71 2.79 16.60
C PRO A 47 -2.54 4.15 17.31
N ALA A 48 -1.39 4.81 17.14
CA ALA A 48 -1.14 6.12 17.75
C ALA A 48 -2.10 7.20 17.19
N TRP A 49 -2.39 7.13 15.89
CA TRP A 49 -3.36 8.01 15.25
C TRP A 49 -4.78 7.84 15.81
N ASN A 50 -5.26 6.60 15.96
CA ASN A 50 -6.57 6.29 16.53
C ASN A 50 -6.72 6.84 17.95
N GLU A 51 -5.68 6.73 18.79
CA GLU A 51 -5.70 7.29 20.14
C GLU A 51 -5.88 8.81 20.13
N ARG A 52 -5.25 9.50 19.18
CA ARG A 52 -5.30 10.97 19.09
C ARG A 52 -6.63 11.46 18.54
N VAL A 53 -7.13 10.82 17.47
CA VAL A 53 -8.47 11.10 16.94
C VAL A 53 -9.53 10.86 18.02
N SER A 54 -9.38 9.80 18.82
CA SER A 54 -10.30 9.51 19.94
C SER A 54 -10.27 10.57 21.05
N ARG A 55 -9.20 11.37 21.14
CA ARG A 55 -9.10 12.52 22.06
C ARG A 55 -9.65 13.82 21.45
N GLY A 56 -10.08 13.80 20.19
CA GLY A 56 -10.64 14.95 19.48
C GLY A 56 -9.65 15.70 18.60
N ASP A 57 -8.45 15.17 18.36
CA ASP A 57 -7.50 15.77 17.43
C ASP A 57 -8.07 15.73 16.00
N ASP A 58 -7.84 16.79 15.22
CA ASP A 58 -8.12 16.79 13.78
C ASP A 58 -7.37 15.63 13.08
N HIS A 59 -8.04 14.94 12.15
CA HIS A 59 -7.49 13.74 11.50
C HIS A 59 -6.13 14.00 10.81
N ARG A 60 -5.95 15.17 10.17
CA ARG A 60 -4.71 15.51 9.47
C ARG A 60 -3.60 15.88 10.46
N ALA A 61 -3.94 16.64 11.49
CA ALA A 61 -2.98 16.99 12.55
C ALA A 61 -2.52 15.74 13.34
N ALA A 62 -3.45 14.81 13.61
CA ALA A 62 -3.15 13.53 14.23
C ALA A 62 -2.19 12.70 13.37
N ALA A 63 -2.45 12.61 12.06
CA ALA A 63 -1.62 11.86 11.11
C ALA A 63 -0.19 12.43 11.04
N ALA A 64 -0.07 13.75 10.90
CA ALA A 64 1.22 14.43 10.79
C ALA A 64 2.13 14.23 12.02
N ALA A 65 1.57 14.03 13.22
CA ALA A 65 2.36 13.80 14.43
C ALA A 65 2.41 12.32 14.88
N CYS A 66 1.98 11.40 14.02
CA CYS A 66 2.19 9.96 14.18
C CYS A 66 2.86 9.36 12.92
N PRO A 67 4.01 9.90 12.47
CA PRO A 67 4.69 9.38 11.28
C PRO A 67 5.20 7.96 11.52
N ARG A 68 5.35 7.19 10.44
CA ARG A 68 5.84 5.81 10.50
C ARG A 68 7.13 5.58 9.72
N ASN A 69 7.06 5.27 8.42
CA ASN A 69 8.26 4.95 7.62
C ASN A 69 8.53 5.96 6.51
N ILE A 70 7.55 6.78 6.12
CA ILE A 70 7.60 7.61 4.92
C ILE A 70 7.54 9.08 5.32
N GLU A 71 8.57 9.84 4.96
CA GLU A 71 8.66 11.28 5.21
C GLU A 71 8.86 12.08 3.92
N SER A 72 9.72 11.59 3.01
CA SER A 72 10.03 12.21 1.73
C SER A 72 10.61 11.20 0.73
N PRO A 73 10.67 11.52 -0.58
CA PRO A 73 11.27 10.62 -1.57
C PRO A 73 12.72 10.25 -1.29
N GLU A 74 13.53 11.23 -0.86
CA GLU A 74 14.94 10.98 -0.57
C GLU A 74 15.12 10.12 0.69
N GLN A 75 14.35 10.42 1.75
CA GLN A 75 14.37 9.63 2.98
C GLN A 75 13.93 8.18 2.70
N LEU A 76 12.83 7.98 1.97
CA LEU A 76 12.32 6.65 1.69
C LEU A 76 13.33 5.81 0.89
N ARG A 77 14.00 6.40 -0.10
CA ARG A 77 15.06 5.71 -0.86
C ARG A 77 16.23 5.29 0.03
N ARG A 78 16.65 6.13 0.98
CA ARG A 78 17.70 5.76 1.95
C ARG A 78 17.24 4.63 2.87
N LEU A 79 15.99 4.69 3.34
CA LEU A 79 15.40 3.67 4.20
C LEU A 79 15.32 2.31 3.48
N THR A 80 14.78 2.25 2.26
CA THR A 80 14.67 1.00 1.50
C THR A 80 16.03 0.40 1.15
N THR A 81 17.01 1.24 0.82
CA THR A 81 18.41 0.81 0.62
C THR A 81 18.99 0.19 1.90
N PHE A 82 18.76 0.83 3.05
CA PHE A 82 19.21 0.30 4.33
C PHE A 82 18.54 -1.04 4.68
N ILE A 83 17.21 -1.15 4.51
CA ILE A 83 16.48 -2.40 4.73
C ILE A 83 17.07 -3.55 3.90
N LYS A 84 17.31 -3.33 2.59
CA LYS A 84 17.94 -4.33 1.72
C LYS A 84 19.34 -4.70 2.18
N SER A 85 20.14 -3.75 2.66
CA SER A 85 21.46 -4.05 3.21
C SER A 85 21.43 -4.94 4.46
N GLN A 86 20.33 -4.90 5.23
CA GLN A 86 20.17 -5.70 6.46
C GLN A 86 19.51 -7.06 6.21
N LEU A 87 18.54 -7.13 5.29
CA LEU A 87 17.72 -8.33 5.06
C LEU A 87 18.07 -9.08 3.76
N GLY A 88 18.83 -8.45 2.87
CA GLY A 88 19.27 -8.97 1.57
C GLY A 88 18.53 -8.35 0.38
N GLU A 89 19.19 -8.32 -0.78
CA GLU A 89 18.70 -7.67 -2.01
C GLU A 89 17.35 -8.21 -2.53
N HIS A 90 17.03 -9.47 -2.21
CA HIS A 90 15.79 -10.12 -2.61
C HIS A 90 14.63 -9.91 -1.63
N THR A 91 14.83 -9.15 -0.56
CA THR A 91 13.75 -8.83 0.40
C THR A 91 12.66 -8.03 -0.30
N MET A 92 11.41 -8.50 -0.22
CA MET A 92 10.29 -7.73 -0.74
C MET A 92 10.04 -6.53 0.17
N ILE A 93 10.08 -5.32 -0.40
CA ILE A 93 9.64 -4.11 0.29
C ILE A 93 8.29 -3.73 -0.31
N CYS A 94 7.25 -3.81 0.50
CA CYS A 94 5.87 -3.62 0.12
C CYS A 94 5.34 -2.26 0.59
N VAL A 95 4.41 -1.69 -0.17
CA VAL A 95 3.60 -0.54 0.25
C VAL A 95 2.17 -0.69 -0.28
N ASP A 96 1.23 0.03 0.29
CA ASP A 96 -0.14 0.11 -0.19
C ASP A 96 -0.38 1.44 -0.93
N GLN A 97 -0.07 1.50 -2.22
CA GLN A 97 -0.22 2.71 -3.04
C GLN A 97 -1.37 2.51 -4.05
N GLU A 98 -2.61 2.72 -3.59
CA GLU A 98 -3.80 2.59 -4.45
C GLU A 98 -4.08 3.83 -5.30
N GLY A 99 -3.71 5.02 -4.82
CA GLY A 99 -4.15 6.28 -5.42
C GLY A 99 -5.06 7.08 -4.49
N GLY A 100 -5.13 8.40 -4.69
CA GLY A 100 -6.04 9.27 -3.96
C GLY A 100 -5.88 9.19 -2.42
N PRO A 101 -6.98 9.09 -1.65
CA PRO A 101 -6.94 9.07 -0.18
C PRO A 101 -6.26 7.84 0.44
N THR A 102 -6.08 6.75 -0.32
CA THR A 102 -5.50 5.49 0.15
C THR A 102 -4.01 5.37 -0.17
N SER A 103 -3.38 6.45 -0.64
CA SER A 103 -1.95 6.51 -0.94
C SER A 103 -1.08 6.73 0.31
N ARG A 104 -0.07 5.87 0.53
CA ARG A 104 0.98 6.09 1.54
C ARG A 104 2.06 7.05 1.06
N LEU A 105 2.41 6.98 -0.23
CA LEU A 105 3.21 7.99 -0.91
C LEU A 105 2.27 9.12 -1.30
N GLY A 106 1.93 9.95 -0.31
CA GLY A 106 0.99 11.06 -0.43
C GLY A 106 1.66 12.43 -0.57
N ALA A 107 0.85 13.44 -0.86
CA ALA A 107 1.30 14.83 -1.02
C ALA A 107 1.93 15.41 0.27
N SER A 108 1.50 14.95 1.45
CA SER A 108 2.11 15.31 2.75
C SER A 108 3.58 14.91 2.85
N HIS A 109 4.01 13.96 2.03
CA HIS A 109 5.38 13.46 1.95
C HIS A 109 6.08 13.83 0.63
N SER A 110 5.58 14.87 -0.07
CA SER A 110 6.13 15.34 -1.34
C SER A 110 6.13 14.30 -2.48
N PHE A 111 5.17 13.38 -2.47
CA PHE A 111 4.89 12.48 -3.59
C PHE A 111 3.64 12.94 -4.36
N ASP A 112 3.52 12.50 -5.61
CA ASP A 112 2.25 12.58 -6.34
C ASP A 112 1.38 11.37 -5.93
N PRO A 113 0.25 11.57 -5.23
CA PRO A 113 -0.61 10.49 -4.80
C PRO A 113 -1.33 9.79 -5.95
N GLY A 114 -1.43 10.41 -7.13
CA GLY A 114 -2.27 9.97 -8.23
C GLY A 114 -3.78 10.08 -7.95
N PRO A 115 -4.63 9.82 -8.95
CA PRO A 115 -6.08 9.77 -8.77
C PRO A 115 -6.48 8.54 -7.93
N ASP A 116 -7.66 8.59 -7.32
CA ASP A 116 -8.31 7.37 -6.83
C ASP A 116 -8.76 6.47 -8.00
N ALA A 117 -9.14 5.22 -7.70
CA ALA A 117 -9.45 4.23 -8.72
C ALA A 117 -10.68 4.61 -9.56
N HIS A 118 -11.69 5.23 -8.96
CA HIS A 118 -12.88 5.67 -9.68
C HIS A 118 -12.53 6.76 -10.71
N HIS A 119 -11.77 7.78 -10.29
CA HIS A 119 -11.31 8.83 -11.19
C HIS A 119 -10.34 8.30 -12.25
N PHE A 120 -9.45 7.37 -11.89
CA PHE A 120 -8.57 6.70 -12.84
C PHE A 120 -9.37 6.02 -13.96
N ALA A 121 -10.40 5.24 -13.60
CA ALA A 121 -11.23 4.52 -14.57
C ALA A 121 -12.00 5.43 -15.54
N ALA A 122 -12.33 6.65 -15.12
CA ALA A 122 -13.04 7.64 -15.93
C ALA A 122 -12.14 8.39 -16.94
N MET A 123 -10.82 8.23 -16.88
CA MET A 123 -9.89 8.87 -17.80
C MET A 123 -9.84 8.17 -19.16
N ASP A 124 -9.43 8.91 -20.20
CA ASP A 124 -9.05 8.30 -21.46
C ASP A 124 -7.88 7.31 -21.28
N ILE A 125 -7.74 6.38 -22.23
CA ILE A 125 -6.77 5.29 -22.14
C ILE A 125 -5.31 5.78 -22.07
N GLU A 126 -4.99 6.91 -22.73
CA GLU A 126 -3.64 7.47 -22.76
C GLU A 126 -3.25 8.01 -21.39
N ARG A 127 -4.17 8.76 -20.75
CA ARG A 127 -4.01 9.28 -19.40
C ARG A 127 -3.91 8.16 -18.36
N ARG A 128 -4.75 7.11 -18.46
CA ARG A 128 -4.67 5.93 -17.58
C ARG A 128 -3.29 5.28 -17.63
N ARG A 129 -2.76 5.06 -18.83
CA ARG A 129 -1.42 4.50 -19.02
C ARG A 129 -0.32 5.41 -18.48
N ALA A 130 -0.43 6.72 -18.73
CA ALA A 130 0.55 7.68 -18.23
C ALA A 130 0.57 7.73 -16.69
N GLU A 131 -0.59 7.69 -16.06
CA GLU A 131 -0.73 7.70 -14.60
C GLU A 131 -0.22 6.42 -13.97
N ALA A 132 -0.58 5.25 -14.52
CA ALA A 132 -0.06 3.97 -14.04
C ALA A 132 1.47 3.88 -14.15
N ASN A 133 2.05 4.41 -15.24
CA ASN A 133 3.50 4.50 -15.39
C ASN A 133 4.15 5.46 -14.39
N ARG A 134 3.52 6.61 -14.12
CA ARG A 134 4.04 7.57 -13.14
C ARG A 134 4.06 6.96 -11.73
N GLN A 135 2.97 6.30 -11.33
CA GLN A 135 2.89 5.63 -10.02
C GLN A 135 3.96 4.54 -9.91
N ALA A 136 4.08 3.66 -10.92
CA ALA A 136 5.09 2.59 -10.94
C ALA A 136 6.52 3.13 -10.90
N ALA A 137 6.82 4.20 -11.64
CA ALA A 137 8.12 4.86 -11.62
C ALA A 137 8.47 5.47 -10.25
N GLN A 138 7.50 6.12 -9.58
CA GLN A 138 7.69 6.65 -8.23
C GLN A 138 8.03 5.54 -7.23
N LEU A 139 7.32 4.40 -7.30
CA LEU A 139 7.56 3.23 -6.45
C LEU A 139 8.96 2.63 -6.68
N ALA A 140 9.34 2.43 -7.94
CA ALA A 140 10.66 1.91 -8.30
C ALA A 140 11.78 2.85 -7.82
N ALA A 141 11.62 4.17 -8.01
CA ALA A 141 12.59 5.17 -7.56
C ALA A 141 12.74 5.21 -6.02
N ALA A 142 11.67 4.89 -5.30
CA ALA A 142 11.67 4.76 -3.84
C ALA A 142 12.26 3.42 -3.34
N GLY A 143 12.57 2.48 -4.23
CA GLY A 143 13.08 1.14 -3.88
C GLY A 143 12.00 0.16 -3.41
N ILE A 144 10.73 0.45 -3.69
CA ILE A 144 9.61 -0.46 -3.43
C ILE A 144 9.61 -1.57 -4.49
N GLY A 145 9.53 -2.82 -4.02
CA GLY A 145 9.52 -4.00 -4.89
C GLY A 145 8.12 -4.56 -5.16
N VAL A 146 7.14 -4.28 -4.29
CA VAL A 146 5.76 -4.75 -4.43
C VAL A 146 4.78 -3.67 -4.02
N ASN A 147 3.80 -3.38 -4.86
CA ASN A 147 2.64 -2.58 -4.51
C ASN A 147 1.47 -3.50 -4.16
N LEU A 148 0.82 -3.27 -3.03
CA LEU A 148 -0.39 -3.97 -2.60
C LEU A 148 -1.64 -3.36 -3.24
N ALA A 149 -1.57 -3.15 -4.55
CA ALA A 149 -2.60 -2.54 -5.37
C ALA A 149 -2.48 -3.14 -6.80
N PRO A 150 -3.52 -3.03 -7.65
CA PRO A 150 -4.79 -2.34 -7.42
C PRO A 150 -5.84 -3.12 -6.63
N CYS A 151 -6.81 -2.39 -6.06
CA CYS A 151 -8.07 -2.96 -5.61
C CYS A 151 -8.94 -3.30 -6.84
N VAL A 152 -9.44 -4.53 -6.90
CA VAL A 152 -10.29 -5.06 -7.98
C VAL A 152 -11.68 -5.44 -7.47
N ASP A 153 -12.05 -4.96 -6.30
CA ASP A 153 -13.40 -5.11 -5.77
C ASP A 153 -14.38 -4.26 -6.61
N LEU A 154 -15.52 -4.84 -6.95
CA LEU A 154 -16.58 -4.15 -7.69
C LEU A 154 -17.33 -3.18 -6.77
N SER A 155 -17.70 -2.00 -7.25
CA SER A 155 -18.57 -1.08 -6.49
C SER A 155 -20.06 -1.47 -6.67
N ILE A 156 -20.45 -2.66 -6.21
CA ILE A 156 -21.83 -3.19 -6.39
C ILE A 156 -22.79 -2.52 -5.40
N GLU A 157 -22.39 -2.42 -4.14
CA GLU A 157 -23.21 -1.82 -3.08
C GLU A 157 -22.88 -0.33 -2.93
N PRO A 158 -23.76 0.61 -3.36
CA PRO A 158 -23.48 2.04 -3.28
C PRO A 158 -23.33 2.54 -1.84
N GLY A 159 -23.90 1.84 -0.86
CA GLY A 159 -23.74 2.12 0.57
C GLY A 159 -22.42 1.65 1.19
N SER A 160 -21.53 0.99 0.42
CA SER A 160 -20.24 0.51 0.94
C SER A 160 -19.32 1.69 1.27
N SER A 161 -19.02 1.88 2.56
CA SER A 161 -18.17 2.98 3.04
C SER A 161 -16.69 2.81 2.73
N ILE A 162 -16.24 1.61 2.32
CA ILE A 162 -14.81 1.27 2.21
C ILE A 162 -14.36 1.09 0.78
N ILE A 163 -15.18 0.49 -0.07
CA ILE A 163 -14.81 0.25 -1.48
C ILE A 163 -15.30 1.40 -2.35
N ALA A 164 -16.62 1.61 -2.41
CA ALA A 164 -17.21 2.71 -3.16
C ALA A 164 -16.95 4.07 -2.49
N GLY A 165 -17.20 4.15 -1.18
CA GLY A 165 -17.10 5.40 -0.42
C GLY A 165 -15.68 6.00 -0.31
N GLN A 166 -14.63 5.21 -0.48
CA GLN A 166 -13.23 5.68 -0.48
C GLN A 166 -12.62 5.80 -1.88
N GLY A 167 -13.41 5.59 -2.95
CA GLY A 167 -12.91 5.64 -4.33
C GLY A 167 -11.92 4.54 -4.68
N ARG A 168 -11.94 3.41 -3.95
CA ARG A 168 -10.97 2.31 -4.11
C ARG A 168 -11.32 1.34 -5.24
N SER A 169 -12.54 1.40 -5.78
CA SER A 169 -12.97 0.58 -6.92
C SER A 169 -12.87 1.33 -8.25
N PHE A 170 -12.50 0.62 -9.32
CA PHE A 170 -12.61 1.14 -10.69
C PHE A 170 -14.07 1.21 -11.19
N GLY A 171 -15.03 0.56 -10.52
CA GLY A 171 -16.45 0.61 -10.86
C GLY A 171 -17.20 -0.70 -10.61
N ALA A 172 -18.47 -0.73 -11.01
CA ALA A 172 -19.36 -1.87 -10.78
C ALA A 172 -19.33 -2.93 -11.90
N VAL A 173 -18.70 -2.62 -13.04
CA VAL A 173 -18.68 -3.46 -14.24
C VAL A 173 -17.37 -4.26 -14.30
N PRO A 174 -17.40 -5.60 -14.27
CA PRO A 174 -16.19 -6.44 -14.25
C PRO A 174 -15.21 -6.16 -15.38
N GLU A 175 -15.71 -5.92 -16.60
CA GLU A 175 -14.88 -5.66 -17.77
C GLU A 175 -14.06 -4.38 -17.60
N ILE A 176 -14.65 -3.34 -17.00
CA ILE A 176 -13.97 -2.07 -16.70
C ILE A 176 -12.89 -2.30 -15.64
N VAL A 177 -13.19 -3.06 -14.57
CA VAL A 177 -12.21 -3.39 -13.53
C VAL A 177 -11.02 -4.16 -14.12
N VAL A 178 -11.29 -5.18 -14.94
CA VAL A 178 -10.24 -6.01 -15.56
C VAL A 178 -9.37 -5.19 -16.52
N GLU A 179 -9.96 -4.30 -17.31
CA GLU A 179 -9.20 -3.41 -18.21
C GLU A 179 -8.25 -2.50 -17.42
N ASN A 180 -8.76 -1.82 -16.39
CA ASN A 180 -7.95 -0.92 -15.57
C ASN A 180 -6.88 -1.67 -14.77
N ALA A 181 -7.21 -2.82 -14.18
CA ALA A 181 -6.25 -3.65 -13.48
C ALA A 181 -5.10 -4.09 -14.41
N ARG A 182 -5.40 -4.49 -15.65
CA ARG A 182 -4.36 -4.85 -16.64
C ARG A 182 -3.41 -3.68 -16.92
N ILE A 183 -3.92 -2.46 -17.09
CA ILE A 183 -3.07 -1.27 -17.30
C ILE A 183 -2.11 -1.06 -16.14
N VAL A 184 -2.61 -1.18 -14.90
CA VAL A 184 -1.79 -1.02 -13.69
C VAL A 184 -0.73 -2.11 -13.59
N LEU A 185 -1.11 -3.38 -13.81
CA LEU A 185 -0.19 -4.53 -13.77
C LEU A 185 0.92 -4.42 -14.83
N GLU A 186 0.58 -4.04 -16.06
CA GLU A 186 1.54 -3.87 -17.15
C GLU A 186 2.56 -2.76 -16.84
N ALA A 187 2.09 -1.62 -16.31
CA ALA A 187 2.98 -0.53 -15.91
C ALA A 187 3.89 -0.94 -14.74
N HIS A 188 3.34 -1.59 -13.70
CA HIS A 188 4.14 -2.05 -12.56
C HIS A 188 5.23 -3.03 -13.01
N ALA A 189 4.88 -4.03 -13.83
CA ALA A 189 5.83 -4.98 -14.38
C ALA A 189 6.93 -4.31 -15.22
N ALA A 190 6.59 -3.30 -16.03
CA ALA A 190 7.54 -2.56 -16.86
C ALA A 190 8.60 -1.79 -16.03
N HIS A 191 8.26 -1.40 -14.79
CA HIS A 191 9.19 -0.74 -13.85
C HIS A 191 9.81 -1.70 -12.83
N GLY A 192 9.61 -3.02 -12.98
CA GLY A 192 10.17 -4.02 -12.07
C GLY A 192 9.51 -4.03 -10.68
N VAL A 193 8.28 -3.53 -10.57
CA VAL A 193 7.48 -3.52 -9.34
C VAL A 193 6.42 -4.62 -9.44
N GLY A 194 6.35 -5.50 -8.46
CA GLY A 194 5.25 -6.47 -8.33
C GLY A 194 3.95 -5.77 -7.95
N ALA A 195 2.81 -6.34 -8.34
CA ALA A 195 1.50 -5.83 -7.97
C ALA A 195 0.64 -6.95 -7.38
N CYS A 196 -0.17 -6.64 -6.36
CA CYS A 196 -1.01 -7.60 -5.67
C CYS A 196 -2.48 -7.17 -5.77
N LEU A 197 -3.25 -7.92 -6.57
CA LEU A 197 -4.69 -7.70 -6.68
C LEU A 197 -5.39 -8.06 -5.37
N LYS A 198 -6.34 -7.23 -4.95
CA LYS A 198 -7.08 -7.43 -3.71
C LYS A 198 -8.54 -6.97 -3.82
N HIS A 199 -9.47 -7.51 -3.03
CA HIS A 199 -9.29 -8.54 -2.00
C HIS A 199 -10.02 -9.81 -2.42
N PHE A 200 -9.32 -10.91 -2.68
CA PHE A 200 -9.98 -12.15 -3.10
C PHE A 200 -10.91 -12.69 -1.98
N PRO A 201 -12.14 -13.16 -2.29
CA PRO A 201 -12.74 -13.34 -3.62
C PRO A 201 -13.47 -12.09 -4.17
N GLY A 202 -13.54 -11.02 -3.39
CA GLY A 202 -14.21 -9.77 -3.72
C GLY A 202 -14.92 -9.22 -2.49
N HIS A 203 -14.68 -7.95 -2.18
CA HIS A 203 -15.25 -7.25 -1.03
C HIS A 203 -16.33 -6.23 -1.43
N GLY A 204 -16.73 -6.25 -2.70
CA GLY A 204 -17.54 -5.21 -3.34
C GLY A 204 -19.02 -5.12 -2.93
N SER A 205 -19.59 -6.20 -2.39
CA SER A 205 -20.99 -6.28 -1.97
C SER A 205 -21.21 -6.06 -0.47
N VAL A 206 -20.14 -5.81 0.31
CA VAL A 206 -20.30 -5.63 1.76
C VAL A 206 -20.95 -4.29 2.10
N THR A 207 -21.73 -4.30 3.18
CA THR A 207 -22.26 -3.10 3.83
C THR A 207 -21.50 -2.73 5.12
N GLY A 208 -20.48 -3.49 5.51
CA GLY A 208 -19.75 -3.34 6.79
C GLY A 208 -18.22 -3.21 6.63
N ASP A 209 -17.54 -2.88 7.72
CA ASP A 209 -16.09 -2.69 7.76
C ASP A 209 -15.32 -3.83 8.41
N SER A 210 -14.45 -4.48 7.63
CA SER A 210 -13.60 -5.57 8.08
C SER A 210 -12.56 -5.13 9.13
N HIS A 211 -12.26 -3.83 9.24
CA HIS A 211 -11.43 -3.31 10.34
C HIS A 211 -12.14 -3.38 11.70
N HIS A 212 -13.47 -3.54 11.71
CA HIS A 212 -14.29 -3.54 12.92
C HIS A 212 -14.93 -4.90 13.23
N GLY A 213 -14.78 -5.90 12.37
CA GLY A 213 -15.29 -7.25 12.59
C GLY A 213 -15.43 -8.07 11.31
N ALA A 214 -15.99 -9.27 11.42
CA ALA A 214 -16.30 -10.08 10.24
C ALA A 214 -17.41 -9.44 9.41
N VAL A 215 -17.32 -9.57 8.09
CA VAL A 215 -18.29 -9.04 7.12
C VAL A 215 -18.86 -10.16 6.26
N ASP A 216 -20.11 -10.01 5.81
CA ASP A 216 -20.81 -10.95 4.96
C ASP A 216 -20.79 -10.48 3.50
N ILE A 217 -20.35 -11.36 2.59
CA ILE A 217 -20.24 -11.12 1.15
C ILE A 217 -21.27 -11.90 0.33
N THR A 218 -22.20 -12.61 0.98
CA THR A 218 -23.19 -13.49 0.31
C THR A 218 -24.37 -12.75 -0.33
N LYS A 219 -24.46 -11.43 -0.13
CA LYS A 219 -25.52 -10.59 -0.68
C LYS A 219 -25.16 -10.03 -2.05
#